data_AF-A0A0J1LV93-F1
#
_entry.id   AF-A0A0J1LV93-F1
#
_cell.length_a   1.000
_cell.length_b   1.000
_cell.length_c   1.000
_cell.angle_alpha   90.00
_cell.angle_beta   90.00
_cell.angle_gamma   90.00
#
_symmetry.space_group_name_H-M   'P 1'
#
loop_
_entity.id
_entity.type
_entity.pdbx_description
1 polymer ?
#
loop_
_entity_poly.entity_id
_entity_poly.type
_entity_poly.pdbx_seq_one_letter_code
_entity_poly.pdbx_strand_id
1 'polypeptide(L)' 'MNIRFTDETHKALVERANREDKSAAALVSELITAVLNREEPNDRKETSSKLR' A
#
# COMPACT_ATOMS: atom_id res chain seq x y z
N MET A 1 -0.90 6.16 8.02
CA MET A 1 -2.00 6.25 7.02
C MET A 1 -3.32 6.04 7.76
N ASN A 2 -4.37 6.74 7.38
CA ASN A 2 -5.73 6.49 7.89
C ASN A 2 -6.60 6.00 6.72
N ILE A 3 -6.70 4.67 6.55
CA ILE A 3 -7.45 4.05 5.47
C ILE A 3 -8.75 3.50 6.05
N ARG A 4 -9.88 3.90 5.47
CA ARG A 4 -11.19 3.36 5.83
C ARG A 4 -11.52 2.21 4.90
N PHE A 5 -11.50 1.00 5.43
CA PHE A 5 -11.94 -0.19 4.73
C PHE A 5 -13.44 -0.40 4.93
N THR A 6 -14.09 -1.10 4.01
CA THR A 6 -15.43 -1.65 4.27
C THR A 6 -15.33 -2.70 5.38
N ASP A 7 -16.43 -2.94 6.10
CA ASP A 7 -16.44 -3.89 7.21
C ASP A 7 -16.00 -5.30 6.78
N GLU A 8 -16.44 -5.75 5.61
CA GLU A 8 -16.03 -7.03 5.02
C GLU A 8 -14.52 -7.10 4.78
N THR A 9 -13.94 -6.05 4.21
CA THR A 9 -12.49 -5.98 3.93
C THR A 9 -11.70 -5.93 5.24
N HIS A 10 -12.17 -5.14 6.22
CA HIS A 10 -11.54 -5.06 7.53
C HIS A 10 -11.53 -6.44 8.22
N LYS A 11 -12.65 -7.16 8.18
CA LYS A 11 -12.74 -8.51 8.75
C LYS A 11 -11.77 -9.48 8.07
N ALA A 12 -11.71 -9.48 6.74
CA ALA A 12 -10.77 -10.32 6.00
C ALA A 12 -9.30 -10.00 6.32
N LEU A 13 -8.96 -8.71 6.49
CA LEU A 13 -7.63 -8.27 6.89
C LEU A 13 -7.27 -8.75 8.30
N VAL A 14 -8.20 -8.64 9.26
CA VAL A 14 -8.00 -9.09 10.64
C VAL A 14 -7.84 -10.62 10.69
N GLU A 15 -8.70 -11.38 10.01
CA GLU A 15 -8.61 -12.84 9.97
C GLU A 15 -7.28 -13.31 9.38
N ARG A 16 -6.83 -12.67 8.30
CA ARG A 16 -5.53 -12.97 7.69
C ARG A 16 -4.37 -12.60 8.60
N ALA A 17 -4.42 -11.43 9.24
CA ALA A 17 -3.36 -11.00 10.15
C ALA A 17 -3.21 -11.95 11.34
N ASN A 18 -4.33 -12.43 11.90
CA ASN A 18 -4.32 -13.43 12.97
C ASN A 18 -3.72 -14.77 12.52
N ARG A 19 -3.98 -15.21 11.28
CA ARG A 19 -3.36 -16.43 10.73
C ARG A 19 -1.85 -16.32 10.54
N GLU A 20 -1.37 -15.11 10.28
CA GLU A 20 0.04 -14.82 10.04
C GLU A 20 0.79 -14.38 11.31
N ASP A 21 0.11 -14.36 12.47
CA ASP A 21 0.61 -13.85 13.76
C ASP A 21 1.12 -12.39 13.68
N LYS A 22 0.37 -11.55 12.95
CA LYS A 22 0.68 -10.14 12.68
C LYS A 22 -0.43 -9.24 13.21
N SER A 23 -0.09 -7.97 13.45
CA SER A 23 -1.13 -6.95 13.58
C SER A 23 -1.76 -6.65 12.21
N ALA A 24 -3.06 -6.34 12.18
CA ALA A 24 -3.76 -5.95 10.95
C ALA A 24 -3.10 -4.74 10.27
N ALA A 25 -2.58 -3.80 11.06
CA ALA A 25 -1.84 -2.65 10.55
C ALA A 25 -0.53 -3.05 9.85
N ALA A 26 0.24 -3.99 10.41
CA ALA A 26 1.48 -4.47 9.81
C ALA A 26 1.21 -5.21 8.48
N LEU A 27 0.16 -6.05 8.44
CA LEU A 27 -0.25 -6.72 7.21
C LEU A 27 -0.65 -5.71 6.12
N VAL A 28 -1.42 -4.68 6.46
CA VAL A 28 -1.82 -3.63 5.51
C VAL A 28 -0.60 -2.88 4.97
N SER A 29 0.35 -2.51 5.83
CA SER A 29 1.59 -1.86 5.40
C SER A 29 2.40 -2.75 4.46
N GLU A 30 2.54 -4.04 4.77
CA GLU A 30 3.23 -5.01 3.92
C GLU A 30 2.57 -5.12 2.53
N LEU A 31 1.25 -5.23 2.49
CA LEU A 31 0.49 -5.31 1.23
C LEU A 31 0.66 -4.05 0.38
N ILE A 32 0.55 -2.87 0.98
CA ILE A 32 0.73 -1.60 0.27
C ILE A 32 2.16 -1.48 -0.26
N THR A 33 3.16 -1.77 0.56
CA THR A 33 4.57 -1.75 0.15
C THR A 33 4.84 -2.76 -0.97
N ALA A 34 4.27 -3.96 -0.91
CA ALA A 34 4.41 -4.96 -1.96
C ALA A 34 3.79 -4.52 -3.30
N VAL A 35 2.67 -3.79 -3.27
CA VAL A 35 2.06 -3.20 -4.47
C VAL A 35 2.96 -2.09 -5.02
N LEU A 36 3.36 -1.13 -4.18
CA LEU A 36 4.19 0.00 -4.60
C LEU A 36 5.55 -0.43 -5.16
N ASN A 37 6.17 -1.46 -4.59
CA ASN A 37 7.44 -1.99 -5.07
C ASN A 37 7.32 -2.76 -6.41
N ARG A 38 6.10 -3.15 -6.81
CA ARG A 38 5.84 -3.80 -8.11
C ARG A 38 5.53 -2.79 -9.20
N GLU A 39 5.16 -1.56 -8.84
CA GLU A 39 5.00 -0.49 -9.79
C GLU A 39 6.38 0.01 -10.21
N GLU A 40 6.59 0.26 -11.51
CA GLU A 40 7.76 1.02 -11.94
C GLU A 40 7.74 2.36 -11.18
N PRO A 41 8.88 2.82 -10.65
CA PRO A 41 8.95 4.15 -10.06
C PRO A 41 8.43 5.12 -11.11
N ASN A 42 7.38 5.86 -10.76
CA ASN A 42 6.88 6.96 -11.57
C ASN A 42 7.93 8.08 -11.48
N ASP A 43 9.07 7.86 -12.14
CA ASP A 43 10.02 8.89 -12.50
C ASP A 43 9.24 9.85 -13.39
N ARG A 44 8.54 10.79 -12.75
CA ARG A 44 8.21 12.06 -13.36
C ARG A 44 9.56 12.66 -13.69
N LYS A 45 10.07 12.33 -14.88
CA LYS A 45 11.06 13.14 -15.57
C LYS A 45 10.43 14.51 -15.64
N GLU A 46 10.75 15.35 -14.67
CA GLU A 46 10.51 16.76 -14.76
C GLU A 46 11.34 17.18 -15.96
N THR A 47 10.72 17.15 -17.14
CA THR A 47 11.23 17.86 -18.30
C THR A 47 11.16 19.30 -17.85
N SER A 48 12.23 19.76 -17.21
CA SER A 48 12.62 21.14 -17.22
C SER A 48 12.83 21.46 -18.69
N SER A 49 11.72 21.73 -19.37
CA SER A 49 11.68 22.48 -20.60
C SER A 49 12.31 23.81 -20.23
N LYS A 50 13.64 23.87 -20.32
CA LYS A 50 14.36 25.10 -20.56
C LYS A 50 13.78 25.62 -21.87
N LEU A 51 12.71 26.41 -21.74
CA LEU A 51 12.32 27.39 -22.73
C LEU A 51 13.59 28.22 -22.94
N ARG A 52 14.22 28.00 -24.09
CA ARG A 52 15.39 28.73 -24.55
C ARG A 52 15.00 29.52 -25.77
#